data_AF-A0A9X7T6K4-F1
#
_entry.id   AF-A0A9X7T6K4-F1
#
_cell.length_a   1.000
_cell.length_b   1.000
_cell.length_c   1.000
_cell.angle_alpha   90.00
_cell.angle_beta   90.00
_cell.angle_gamma   90.00
#
_symmetry.space_group_name_H-M   'P 1'
#
loop_
_entity.id
_entity.type
_entity.pdbx_description
1 polymer ?
#
loop_
_entity_poly.entity_id
_entity_poly.type
_entity_poly.pdbx_seq_one_letter_code
_entity_poly.pdbx_strand_id
1 'polypeptide(L)'
;MKYRCAPRVHVRVRDMFDPQTIETAPNGEMTVRTTMADDEWLTGMLLSYGDSVQVLAPDFIRQRIADTAKKMLACYETDQKR
;
A
#
# COMPACT_ATOMS: atom_id res chain seq x y z
N MET A 1 12.23 -1.05 -1.45
CA MET A 1 10.83 -0.61 -1.62
C MET A 1 10.52 0.49 -0.62
N LYS A 2 9.69 1.46 -1.01
CA LYS A 2 9.34 2.64 -0.22
C LYS A 2 7.83 2.86 -0.26
N TYR A 3 7.23 3.00 0.91
CA TYR A 3 5.79 3.20 1.08
C TYR A 3 5.51 4.43 1.94
N ARG A 4 4.39 5.11 1.68
CA ARG A 4 3.81 6.12 2.56
C ARG A 4 2.55 5.54 3.19
N CYS A 5 2.38 5.75 4.49
CA CYS A 5 1.30 5.21 5.29
C CYS A 5 0.61 6.34 6.04
N ALA A 6 -0.73 6.34 6.02
CA ALA A 6 -1.54 7.28 6.78
C ALA A 6 -1.58 6.92 8.29
N PRO A 7 -1.83 7.89 9.18
CA PRO A 7 -1.96 7.68 10.63
C PRO A 7 -2.83 6.48 11.04
N ARG A 8 -3.94 6.28 10.32
CA ARG A 8 -4.94 5.24 10.61
C ARG A 8 -4.42 3.80 10.51
N VAL A 9 -3.32 3.56 9.79
CA VAL A 9 -2.71 2.23 9.66
C VAL A 9 -1.43 2.07 10.47
N HIS A 10 -1.04 3.06 11.29
CA HIS A 10 0.22 3.05 12.03
C HIS A 10 0.41 1.79 12.89
N VAL A 11 -0.63 1.33 13.59
CA VAL A 11 -0.54 0.13 14.43
C VAL A 11 -0.20 -1.09 13.57
N ARG A 12 -0.98 -1.35 12.52
CA ARG A 12 -0.74 -2.46 11.58
C ARG A 12 0.62 -2.38 10.89
N VAL A 13 1.06 -1.18 10.52
CA VAL A 13 2.36 -0.93 9.88
C VAL A 13 3.50 -1.23 10.85
N ARG A 14 3.39 -0.85 12.13
CA ARG A 14 4.40 -1.15 13.16
C ARG A 14 4.45 -2.63 13.53
N ASP A 15 3.32 -3.33 13.48
CA ASP A 15 3.29 -4.77 13.74
C ASP A 15 3.91 -5.58 12.58
N MET A 16 3.82 -5.06 11.36
CA MET A 16 4.26 -5.75 10.15
C MET A 16 5.70 -5.44 9.74
N PHE A 17 6.22 -4.26 10.07
CA PHE A 17 7.55 -3.81 9.67
C PHE A 17 8.44 -3.53 10.88
N ASP A 18 9.74 -3.76 10.72
CA ASP A 18 10.72 -3.41 11.75
C ASP A 18 10.67 -1.89 12.03
N PRO A 19 10.56 -1.44 13.29
CA PRO A 19 10.58 -0.03 13.64
C PRO A 19 11.74 0.77 13.05
N GLN A 20 12.90 0.15 12.84
CA GLN A 20 14.08 0.79 12.22
C GLN A 20 13.87 1.15 10.75
N THR A 21 12.94 0.48 10.07
CA THR A 21 12.60 0.74 8.67
C THR A 21 11.56 1.84 8.52
N ILE A 22 11.05 2.39 9.62
CA ILE A 22 9.94 3.33 9.61
C ILE A 22 10.36 4.72 10.09
N GLU A 23 10.13 5.71 9.24
CA GLU A 23 10.34 7.12 9.51
C GLU A 23 8.97 7.79 9.71
N THR A 24 8.72 8.41 10.87
CA THR A 24 7.50 9.21 11.09
C THR A 24 7.77 10.67 10.77
N ALA A 25 6.99 11.25 9.86
CA ALA A 25 7.09 12.66 9.50
C ALA A 25 6.31 13.55 10.50
N PRO A 26 6.66 14.84 10.61
CA PRO A 26 5.99 15.77 11.53
C PRO A 26 4.49 15.96 11.27
N ASN A 27 4.05 15.71 10.03
CA ASN A 27 2.64 15.74 9.62
C ASN A 27 1.85 14.50 10.08
N GLY A 28 2.49 13.55 10.77
CA GLY A 28 1.88 12.31 11.23
C GLY A 28 1.84 11.19 10.19
N GLU A 29 2.36 11.38 8.97
CA GLU A 29 2.52 10.28 8.01
C GLU A 29 3.74 9.43 8.33
N MET A 30 3.70 8.14 8.00
CA MET A 30 4.84 7.23 8.12
C MET A 30 5.39 6.86 6.76
N THR A 31 6.71 6.85 6.62
CA THR A 31 7.42 6.35 5.45
C THR A 31 8.15 5.07 5.83
N VAL A 32 7.88 3.98 5.12
CA VAL A 32 8.51 2.68 5.35
C VAL A 32 9.50 2.38 4.24
N ARG A 33 10.72 1.94 4.58
CA ARG A 33 11.77 1.53 3.64
C ARG A 33 12.19 0.10 3.92
N THR A 34 11.79 -0.83 3.05
CA THR A 34 12.05 -2.27 3.25
C THR A 34 12.52 -2.94 1.97
N THR A 35 13.11 -4.11 2.10
CA THR A 35 13.52 -5.01 1.00
C THR A 35 12.67 -6.27 1.06
N MET A 36 11.46 -6.20 0.51
CA MET A 36 10.57 -7.36 0.39
C MET A 36 10.70 -7.99 -0.99
N ALA A 37 10.34 -9.27 -1.09
CA ALA A 37 10.21 -9.95 -2.37
C ALA A 37 9.08 -9.32 -3.18
N ASP A 38 9.30 -9.18 -4.48
CA ASP A 38 8.26 -8.77 -5.41
C ASP A 38 7.39 -9.98 -5.78
N ASP A 39 6.32 -10.22 -5.02
CA ASP A 39 5.41 -11.34 -5.24
C ASP A 39 3.91 -10.94 -5.21
N GLU A 40 3.05 -11.92 -5.49
CA GLU A 40 1.60 -11.74 -5.47
C GLU A 40 1.09 -11.40 -4.06
N TRP A 41 1.71 -12.00 -3.04
CA TRP A 41 1.37 -11.76 -1.64
C TRP A 41 1.59 -10.29 -1.24
N LEU A 42 2.71 -9.68 -1.64
CA LEU A 42 2.99 -8.25 -1.42
C LEU A 42 1.88 -7.38 -2.02
N THR A 43 1.39 -7.74 -3.21
CA THR A 43 0.34 -6.98 -3.90
C THR A 43 -0.98 -7.03 -3.13
N GLY A 44 -1.41 -8.23 -2.72
CA GLY A 44 -2.61 -8.41 -1.91
C GLY A 44 -2.51 -7.72 -0.54
N MET A 45 -1.34 -7.81 0.09
CA MET A 45 -1.07 -7.15 1.37
C MET A 45 -1.18 -5.64 1.25
N LEU A 46 -0.57 -5.02 0.24
CA LEU A 46 -0.65 -3.57 0.01
C LEU A 46 -2.09 -3.13 -0.27
N LEU A 47 -2.83 -3.87 -1.10
CA LEU A 47 -4.24 -3.59 -1.38
C LEU A 47 -5.14 -3.73 -0.14
N SER A 48 -4.77 -4.59 0.82
CA SER A 48 -5.52 -4.75 2.09
C SER A 48 -5.51 -3.50 2.98
N TYR A 49 -4.60 -2.55 2.72
CA TYR A 49 -4.57 -1.25 3.38
C TYR A 49 -5.43 -0.20 2.69
N GLY A 50 -5.97 -0.51 1.51
CA GLY A 50 -6.78 0.40 0.71
C GLY A 50 -6.00 1.67 0.32
N ASP A 51 -6.65 2.82 0.44
CA ASP A 51 -6.09 4.14 0.19
C ASP A 51 -5.15 4.65 1.31
N SER A 52 -4.92 3.84 2.35
CA SER A 52 -4.10 4.21 3.51
C SER A 52 -2.61 4.02 3.28
N VAL A 53 -2.24 3.29 2.24
CA VAL A 53 -0.86 3.00 1.87
C VAL A 53 -0.66 3.36 0.40
N GLN A 54 0.41 4.11 0.14
CA GLN A 54 0.83 4.49 -1.21
C GLN A 54 2.25 3.99 -1.46
N VAL A 55 2.43 3.28 -2.57
CA VAL A 55 3.77 2.87 -3.03
C VAL A 55 4.47 4.07 -3.66
N LEU A 56 5.59 4.47 -3.07
CA LEU A 56 6.43 5.55 -3.59
C LEU A 56 7.50 5.01 -4.55
N ALA A 57 8.06 3.84 -4.25
CA ALA A 57 9.04 3.17 -5.11
C ALA A 57 9.10 1.66 -4.80
N PRO A 58 9.45 0.79 -5.77
CA PRO A 58 9.73 1.12 -7.16
C PRO A 58 8.44 1.31 -7.99
N ASP A 59 8.57 1.98 -9.14
CA ASP A 59 7.43 2.39 -9.97
C ASP A 59 6.63 1.21 -10.53
N PHE A 60 7.27 0.07 -10.82
CA PHE A 60 6.58 -1.10 -11.35
C PHE A 60 5.59 -1.69 -10.33
N ILE A 61 5.90 -1.68 -9.03
CA ILE A 61 4.95 -2.09 -7.97
C ILE A 61 3.79 -1.11 -7.92
N ARG A 62 4.08 0.20 -7.98
CA ARG A 62 3.04 1.24 -7.99
C ARG A 62 2.07 1.03 -9.16
N GLN A 63 2.60 0.72 -10.34
CA GLN A 63 1.80 0.43 -11.53
C GLN A 63 0.93 -0.82 -11.34
N ARG A 64 1.51 -1.91 -10.82
CA ARG A 64 0.77 -3.14 -10.54
C ARG A 64 -0.39 -2.93 -9.57
N ILE A 65 -0.17 -2.18 -8.49
CA ILE A 65 -1.23 -1.84 -7.52
C ILE A 65 -2.32 -1.01 -8.19
N ALA A 66 -1.96 -0.01 -8.99
CA ALA A 66 -2.93 0.82 -9.71
C ALA A 66 -3.77 0.01 -10.69
N ASP A 67 -3.16 -0.92 -11.44
CA ASP A 67 -3.86 -1.75 -12.41
C ASP A 67 -4.79 -2.77 -11.73
N THR A 68 -4.37 -3.36 -10.62
CA THR A 68 -5.24 -4.23 -9.82
C THR A 68 -6.40 -3.46 -9.21
N ALA A 69 -6.16 -2.28 -8.64
CA ALA A 69 -7.23 -1.43 -8.09
C ALA A 69 -8.27 -1.03 -9.15
N LYS A 70 -7.83 -0.71 -10.38
CA LYS A 70 -8.74 -0.45 -11.52
C LYS A 70 -9.61 -1.66 -11.87
N LYS A 71 -9.02 -2.87 -11.90
CA LYS A 71 -9.77 -4.11 -12.15
C LYS A 71 -10.81 -4.35 -11.05
N MET A 72 -10.44 -4.14 -9.79
CA MET A 72 -11.37 -4.26 -8.66
C MET A 72 -12.51 -3.26 -8.79
N LEU A 73 -12.21 -1.99 -9.07
CA LEU A 73 -13.23 -0.96 -9.30
C LEU A 73 -14.19 -1.35 -10.43
N ALA A 74 -13.66 -1.84 -11.55
CA ALA A 74 -14.46 -2.26 -12.70
C ALA A 74 -15.49 -3.34 -12.34
N CYS A 75 -15.16 -4.28 -11.43
CA CYS A 75 -16.10 -5.29 -10.95
C CYS A 75 -17.35 -4.68 -10.28
N TYR A 76 -17.18 -3.56 -9.56
CA TYR A 76 -18.27 -2.88 -8.89
C TYR A 76 -19.00 -1.87 -9.79
N GLU A 77 -18.30 -1.27 -10.76
CA GLU A 77 -18.92 -0.37 -11.75
C GLU A 77 -19.83 -1.12 -12.72
N THR A 78 -19.53 -2.38 -13.05
CA THR A 78 -20.39 -3.21 -13.91
C THR A 78 -21.73 -3.57 -13.26
N ASP A 79 -21.78 -3.65 -11.93
CA ASP A 79 -23.01 -4.00 -11.19
C ASP A 79 -23.94 -2.79 -10.96
N GLN A 80 -23.46 -1.55 -11.12
CA GLN A 80 -24.28 -0.34 -10.96
C GLN A 80 -25.09 0.04 -12.22
N LYS A 81 -25.00 -0.74 -13.30
CA LYS A 81 -25.74 -0.51 -14.56
C LYS A 81 -26.91 -1.49 -14.79
N ARG A 82 -27.37 -2.20 -13.76
CA ARG A 82 -28.55 -3.08 -13.84
C ARG A 82 -29.75 -2.52 -13.11
#